data_AF-A0A7C6YRF9-F1
#
_entry.id   AF-A0A7C6YRF9-F1
#
_cell.length_a   1.000
_cell.length_b   1.000
_cell.length_c   1.000
_cell.angle_alpha   90.00
_cell.angle_beta   90.00
_cell.angle_gamma   90.00
#
_symmetry.space_group_name_H-M   'P 1'
#
loop_
_entity.id
_entity.type
_entity.pdbx_description
1 polymer ?
#
loop_
_entity_poly.entity_id
_entity_poly.type
_entity_poly.pdbx_seq_one_letter_code
_entity_poly.pdbx_strand_id
1 'polypeptide(L)' 'GNDVFVHFSAIQEEGFKTLYEGDVVEFEIVEGPKGLQAANVCKV' A
#
# COMPACT_ATOMS: atom_id res chain seq x y z
N GLY A 1 -13.62 6.74 4.12
CA GLY A 1 -12.25 6.96 4.60
C GLY A 1 -11.54 7.84 3.59
N ASN A 2 -10.41 8.45 3.96
CA ASN A 2 -9.57 9.16 2.99
C ASN A 2 -8.78 8.13 2.17
N ASP A 3 -8.65 8.38 0.87
CA ASP A 3 -7.81 7.55 0.02
C ASP A 3 -6.33 7.77 0.37
N VAL A 4 -5.57 6.68 0.43
CA VAL A 4 -4.14 6.70 0.74
C VAL A 4 -3.38 6.20 -0.49
N PHE A 5 -2.33 6.93 -0.88
CA PHE A 5 -1.52 6.54 -2.03
C PHE A 5 -0.64 5.32 -1.71
N VAL A 6 -0.68 4.30 -2.57
CA VAL A 6 0.18 3.10 -2.50
C VAL A 6 1.13 3.11 -3.71
N HIS A 7 2.43 3.02 -3.45
CA HIS A 7 3.41 2.70 -4.49
C HIS A 7 3.73 1.21 -4.46
N PHE A 8 3.99 0.58 -5.61
CA PHE A 8 4.28 -0.86 -5.69
C PHE A 8 5.46 -1.29 -4.81
N SER A 9 6.41 -0.38 -4.53
CA SER A 9 7.55 -0.66 -3.65
C SER A 9 7.14 -0.94 -2.20
N ALA A 10 5.99 -0.42 -1.76
CA ALA A 10 5.48 -0.62 -0.40
C ALA A 10 4.84 -2.00 -0.19
N ILE A 11 4.50 -2.71 -1.28
CA ILE A 11 3.88 -4.03 -1.25
C ILE A 11 4.91 -5.09 -0.81
N GLN A 12 4.57 -5.83 0.23
CA GLN A 12 5.34 -6.95 0.78
C GLN A 12 4.88 -8.24 0.12
N GLU A 13 5.32 -8.46 -1.11
CA GLU A 13 5.04 -9.69 -1.86
C GLU A 13 6.32 -10.14 -2.59
N GLU A 14 6.52 -11.45 -2.68
CA GLU A 14 7.58 -12.04 -3.49
C GLU A 14 7.17 -12.08 -4.97
N GLY A 15 8.09 -11.74 -5.88
CA GLY A 15 7.80 -11.70 -7.31
C GLY A 15 7.16 -10.39 -7.76
N PHE A 16 6.05 -10.47 -8.50
CA PHE A 16 5.43 -9.31 -9.13
C PHE A 16 4.45 -8.59 -8.17
N LYS A 17 4.87 -7.43 -7.69
CA LYS A 17 4.10 -6.63 -6.72
C LYS A 17 2.90 -5.94 -7.35
N THR A 18 1.70 -6.45 -7.10
CA THR A 18 0.44 -5.88 -7.61
C THR A 18 -0.70 -6.02 -6.60
N LEU A 19 -1.64 -5.07 -6.64
CA LEU A 19 -2.93 -5.14 -5.94
C LEU A 19 -4.04 -5.13 -6.99
N TYR A 20 -5.05 -5.95 -6.78
CA TYR A 20 -6.26 -5.95 -7.59
C TYR A 20 -7.37 -5.19 -6.87
N GLU A 21 -8.32 -4.68 -7.65
CA GLU A 21 -9.52 -4.07 -7.08
C GLU A 21 -10.28 -5.10 -6.23
N GLY A 22 -10.59 -4.73 -4.98
CA GLY A 22 -11.24 -5.60 -4.02
C GLY A 22 -10.29 -6.40 -3.12
N ASP A 23 -8.98 -6.36 -3.35
CA ASP A 23 -8.01 -6.96 -2.43
C ASP A 23 -8.11 -6.30 -1.05
N VAL A 24 -8.22 -7.12 0.00
CA VAL A 24 -8.14 -6.67 1.38
C VAL A 24 -6.66 -6.63 1.77
N VAL A 25 -6.22 -5.47 2.26
CA VAL A 25 -4.82 -5.23 2.60
C VAL A 25 -4.70 -4.62 3.99
N GLU A 26 -3.62 -4.97 4.67
CA GLU A 26 -3.13 -4.27 5.85
C GLU A 26 -1.95 -3.39 5.46
N PHE A 27 -1.89 -2.19 6.02
CA PHE A 27 -0.83 -1.22 5.74
C PHE A 27 -0.68 -0.22 6.88
N GLU A 28 0.46 0.46 6.89
CA GLU A 28 0.75 1.56 7.80
C GLU A 28 0.65 2.89 7.05
N ILE A 29 0.05 3.91 7.67
CA ILE A 29 -0.01 5.26 7.11
C ILE A 29 1.24 6.03 7.55
N VAL A 30 1.99 6.56 6.59
CA VAL A 30 3.16 7.40 6.84
C VAL A 30 3.07 8.72 6.08
N GLU A 31 3.65 9.78 6.62
CA GLU A 31 3.70 11.10 5.96
C GLU A 31 4.91 11.16 5.02
N GLY A 32 4.64 11.37 3.73
CA GLY A 32 5.65 11.48 2.68
C GLY A 32 5.77 12.89 2.11
N PRO A 33 6.72 13.11 1.18
CA PRO A 33 6.91 14.40 0.52
C PRO A 33 5.70 14.85 -0.32
N LYS A 34 4.73 13.97 -0.58
CA LYS A 34 3.49 14.24 -1.33
C LYS A 34 2.22 14.06 -0.48
N GLY A 35 2.36 14.02 0.85
CA GLY A 35 1.26 13.75 1.79
C GLY A 35 1.23 12.30 2.27
N LEU A 36 0.07 11.86 2.75
CA LEU A 36 -0.11 10.52 3.32
C LEU A 36 0.05 9.43 2.27
N GLN A 37 0.87 8.43 2.58
CA GLN A 37 1.08 7.25 1.75
C GLN A 37 1.09 5.98 2.61
N ALA A 38 0.87 4.84 1.97
CA ALA A 38 0.88 3.55 2.61
C ALA A 38 2.29 2.93 2.58
N ALA A 39 2.71 2.37 3.71
CA ALA A 39 3.93 1.59 3.89
C ALA A 39 3.58 0.17 4.36
N ASN A 40 4.52 -0.76 4.19
CA ASN A 40 4.40 -2.15 4.69
C ASN A 40 3.07 -2.81 4.27
N VAL A 41 2.70 -2.68 3.00
CA VAL A 41 1.39 -3.15 2.49
C VAL A 41 1.43 -4.66 2.31
N CYS A 42 0.58 -5.38 3.03
CA CYS A 42 0.43 -6.84 2.97
C CYS A 42 -0.99 -7.21 2.56
N LYS A 43 -1.15 -8.19 1.66
CA LYS A 43 -2.46 -8.80 1.40
C LYS A 43 -2.88 -9.65 2.60
N VAL A 44 -4.17 -9.60 2.93
CA VAL A 44 -4.80 -10.40 4.01
C VAL A 44 -5.38 -11.70 3.43
#